data_AF-A0A2X0ZZB6-F1
#
_entry.id   AF-A0A2X0ZZB6-F1
#
_cell.length_a   1.000
_cell.length_b   1.000
_cell.length_c   1.000
_cell.angle_alpha   90.00
_cell.angle_beta   90.00
_cell.angle_gamma   90.00
#
_symmetry.space_group_name_H-M   'P 1'
#
loop_
_entity.id
_entity.type
_entity.pdbx_description
1 polymer ?
#
loop_
_entity_poly.entity_id
_entity_poly.type
_entity_poly.pdbx_seq_one_letter_code
_entity_poly.pdbx_strand_id
1 'polypeptide(L)' 'MVQGQVEAYRVDYMAYPTLEDLVAKGYLKENETTCPNKEEIVITNGGEVRPANVNLETGTDS' A
#
# COMPACT_ATOMS: atom_id res chain seq x y z
N MET A 1 7.51 -1.68 -2.68
CA MET A 1 8.12 -0.57 -1.91
C MET A 1 7.17 -0.05 -0.84
N VAL A 2 5.90 0.18 -1.14
CA VAL A 2 4.89 0.69 -0.17
C VAL A 2 4.66 -0.26 1.01
N GLN A 3 4.68 -1.58 0.80
CA GLN A 3 4.49 -2.57 1.88
C GLN A 3 5.43 -2.34 3.09
N GLY A 4 6.73 -2.13 2.83
CA GLY A 4 7.70 -1.88 3.91
C GLY A 4 7.44 -0.57 4.67
N GLN A 5 6.81 0.42 4.03
CA GLN A 5 6.42 1.69 4.65
C GLN A 5 5.24 1.48 5.61
N VAL A 6 4.26 0.65 5.21
CA VAL A 6 3.15 0.23 6.06
C VAL A 6 3.68 -0.48 7.31
N GLU A 7 4.62 -1.40 7.13
CA GLU A 7 5.22 -2.13 8.25
C GLU A 7 6.05 -1.25 9.16
N ALA A 8 6.80 -0.28 8.63
CA ALA A 8 7.52 0.70 9.45
C ALA A 8 6.55 1.53 10.31
N TYR A 9 5.49 2.09 9.71
CA TYR A 9 4.48 2.81 10.46
C TYR A 9 3.81 1.94 11.53
N ARG A 10 3.53 0.67 11.22
CA ARG A 10 2.97 -0.27 12.18
C ARG A 10 3.89 -0.52 13.36
N VAL A 11 5.20 -0.61 13.14
CA VAL A 11 6.16 -0.78 14.24
C VAL A 11 6.23 0.47 15.11
N ASP A 12 6.17 1.66 14.50
CA ASP A 12 6.30 2.94 15.21
C ASP A 12 5.01 3.33 15.97
N TYR A 13 3.84 3.08 15.38
CA TYR A 13 2.54 3.52 15.89
C TYR A 13 1.63 2.38 16.38
N MET A 14 2.06 1.12 16.23
CA MET A 14 1.25 -0.08 16.52
C MET A 14 -0.12 -0.08 15.81
N ALA A 15 -0.22 0.62 14.69
CA ALA A 15 -1.45 0.80 13.92
C ALA A 15 -1.18 0.63 12.42
N TYR A 16 -2.21 0.21 11.68
CA TYR A 16 -2.13 0.13 10.23
C TYR A 16 -2.46 1.49 9.61
N PRO A 17 -1.53 2.11 8.88
CA PRO A 17 -1.79 3.39 8.23
C PRO A 17 -2.65 3.23 6.98
N THR A 18 -3.31 4.32 6.59
CA THR A 18 -3.81 4.52 5.24
C THR A 18 -2.74 5.14 4.33
N LEU A 19 -2.99 5.20 3.02
CA LEU A 19 -2.09 5.89 2.10
C LEU A 19 -1.91 7.36 2.49
N GLU A 20 -3.00 8.02 2.91
CA GLU A 20 -2.96 9.39 3.39
C GLU A 20 -2.09 9.53 4.63
N ASP A 21 -2.15 8.60 5.58
CA ASP A 21 -1.29 8.63 6.77
C ASP A 21 0.19 8.53 6.38
N LEU A 22 0.53 7.62 5.47
CA LEU A 22 1.90 7.47 4.98
C LEU A 22 2.41 8.73 4.29
N VAL A 23 1.56 9.40 3.49
CA VAL A 23 1.91 10.66 2.82
C VAL A 23 2.03 11.80 3.82
N ALA A 24 1.05 11.95 4.72
CA ALA A 24 1.03 12.98 5.76
C ALA A 24 2.23 12.89 6.71
N LYS A 25 2.72 11.66 6.94
CA LYS A 25 3.89 11.39 7.79
C LYS A 25 5.20 11.36 7.03
N GLY A 26 5.17 11.49 5.70
CA GLY A 26 6.35 11.51 4.84
C GLY A 26 7.02 10.15 4.65
N TYR A 27 6.33 9.06 4.99
CA TYR A 27 6.75 7.72 4.62
C TYR A 27 6.64 7.57 3.10
N LEU A 28 5.49 7.91 2.51
CA LEU A 28 5.32 7.95 1.05
C LEU A 28 5.37 9.37 0.50
N LYS A 29 5.89 9.51 -0.72
CA LYS A 29 5.67 10.72 -1.51
C LYS A 29 4.34 10.61 -2.27
N GLU A 30 3.67 11.73 -2.51
CA GLU A 30 2.41 11.77 -3.27
C GLU A 30 2.54 11.09 -4.65
N ASN A 31 3.71 11.20 -5.28
CA ASN A 31 4.01 10.62 -6.59
C ASN A 31 4.39 9.12 -6.55
N GLU A 32 4.45 8.51 -5.37
CA GLU A 32 4.77 7.09 -5.17
C GLU A 32 3.55 6.29 -4.69
N THR A 33 2.37 6.92 -4.67
CA THR A 33 1.07 6.29 -4.38
C THR A 33 0.54 5.44 -5.53
N THR A 34 1.17 5.52 -6.70
CA THR A 34 0.77 4.79 -7.90
C THR A 34 1.84 3.76 -8.25
N CYS A 35 1.42 2.52 -8.47
CA CYS A 35 2.33 1.49 -9.00
C CYS A 35 2.80 1.88 -10.41
N PRO A 36 3.96 1.37 -10.89
CA PRO A 36 4.46 1.63 -12.24
C PRO A 36 3.45 1.27 -13.36
N ASN A 37 2.45 0.44 -13.05
CA ASN A 37 1.34 0.10 -13.95
C ASN A 37 0.20 1.14 -13.97
N LYS A 38 0.34 2.30 -13.31
CA LYS A 38 -0.71 3.31 -13.09
C LYS A 38 -1.94 2.80 -12.33
N GLU A 39 -1.78 1.68 -11.64
CA GLU A 39 -2.80 1.14 -10.77
C GLU A 39 -2.75 1.87 -9.42
N GLU A 40 -3.91 2.35 -8.97
CA GLU A 40 -4.09 2.78 -7.60
C GLU A 40 -3.89 1.59 -6.67
N ILE A 41 -3.28 1.83 -5.52
CA ILE A 41 -3.13 0.81 -4.48
C ILE A 41 -3.98 1.20 -3.28
N VAL A 42 -4.38 0.20 -2.50
CA VAL A 42 -5.11 0.37 -1.24
C VAL A 42 -4.41 -0.45 -0.17
N ILE A 43 -4.41 0.07 1.05
CA ILE A 43 -3.91 -0.66 2.22
C ILE A 43 -5.12 -1.31 2.89
N THR A 44 -5.09 -2.63 3.04
CA THR A 44 -6.15 -3.35 3.74
C THR A 44 -6.06 -3.13 5.25
N ASN A 45 -7.11 -3.44 5.99
CA ASN A 45 -7.08 -3.43 7.47
C ASN A 45 -6.01 -4.37 8.08
N GLY A 46 -5.46 -5.30 7.29
CA GLY A 46 -4.35 -6.16 7.70
C GLY A 46 -2.96 -5.57 7.43
N GLY A 47 -2.88 -4.38 6.85
CA GLY A 47 -1.62 -3.76 6.43
C GLY A 47 -1.03 -4.36 5.16
N GLU A 48 -1.84 -4.99 4.33
CA GLU A 48 -1.40 -5.46 3.01
C GLU A 48 -1.70 -4.41 1.96
N VAL A 49 -0.69 -4.05 1.17
CA VAL A 49 -0.85 -3.21 -0.02
C VAL A 49 -1.36 -4.07 -1.17
N ARG A 50 -2.54 -3.73 -1.70
CA ARG A 50 -3.14 -4.39 -2.86
C ARG A 50 -3.48 -3.37 -3.93
N PRO A 51 -3.46 -3.72 -5.23
CA PRO A 51 -4.05 -2.88 -6.26
C PRO A 51 -5.54 -2.65 -5.96
N ALA A 52 -6.04 -1.44 -6.15
CA ALA A 52 -7.47 -1.11 -6.03
C ALA A 52 -8.31 -1.89 -7.06
N ASN A 53 -7.68 -2.24 -8.18
CA ASN A 53 -8.26 -2.91 -9.32
C ASN A 53 -7.99 -4.42 -9.36
N VAL A 54 -7.87 -5.08 -8.20
CA VAL A 54 -7.97 -6.54 -8.14
C VAL A 54 -9.40 -6.95 -8.49
N ASN A 55 -9.69 -7.00 -9.78
CA ASN A 55 -10.59 -7.98 -10.31
C ASN A 55 -9.95 -9.33 -10.02
N LEU A 56 -10.66 -10.16 -9.26
CA LEU A 56 -10.18 -11.45 -8.78
C LEU A 56 -10.15 -12.45 -9.95
N GLU A 57 -9.35 -12.21 -10.99
CA GLU A 57 -9.05 -13.19 -12.02
C GLU A 57 -7.70 -13.83 -11.72
N THR A 58 -7.80 -14.95 -11.01
CA THR A 58 -6.82 -16.00 -10.90
C THR A 58 -6.13 -16.25 -12.24
N GLY A 59 -4.82 -16.01 -12.32
CA GLY A 59 -4.02 -16.26 -13.51
C GLY A 59 -2.66 -16.87 -13.15
N THR A 60 -2.69 -18.18 -12.87
CA THR A 60 -1.64 -19.17 -13.21
C THR A 60 -0.18 -18.82 -12.92
N ASP A 61 0.28 -19.31 -11.77
CA ASP A 61 1.59 -19.97 -11.64
C ASP A 61 1.74 -20.99 -12.80
N SER A 62 2.78 -20.86 -13.62
CA SER A 62 3.14 -21.78 -14.72
C SER A 62 4.33 -22.62 -14.34
#